data_AF-A0A848UML8-F1
#
_entry.id   AF-A0A848UML8-F1
#
_cell.length_a   1.000
_cell.length_b   1.000
_cell.length_c   1.000
_cell.angle_alpha   90.00
_cell.angle_beta   90.00
_cell.angle_gamma   90.00
#
_symmetry.space_group_name_H-M   'P 1'
#
loop_
_entity.id
_entity.type
_entity.pdbx_description
1 polymer ?
#
loop_
_entity_poly.entity_id
_entity_poly.type
_entity_poly.pdbx_seq_one_letter_code
_entity_poly.pdbx_strand_id
1 'polypeptide(L)'
;MELVLNQELEYVPEPIEVLRFKNRGLLNSNYKSLVKQNFSRSKSKSIFGIRQRLKSTQFNTINHTAVILKISVFAILFVALF
;
A
#
# COMPACT_ATOMS: atom_id res chain seq x y z
N MET A 1 -63.64 -0.42 -20.62
CA MET A 1 -63.05 0.28 -19.46
C MET A 1 -61.69 0.78 -19.89
N GLU A 2 -61.55 2.10 -19.97
CA GLU A 2 -60.37 2.77 -20.49
C GLU A 2 -59.35 2.92 -19.36
N LEU A 3 -58.15 2.39 -19.55
CA LEU A 3 -57.05 2.55 -18.60
C LEU A 3 -56.29 3.83 -18.98
N VAL A 4 -56.73 4.94 -18.39
CA VAL A 4 -56.05 6.23 -18.47
C VAL A 4 -54.73 6.13 -17.68
N LEU A 5 -53.62 5.96 -18.40
CA LEU A 5 -52.28 5.96 -17.85
C LEU A 5 -51.80 7.42 -17.67
N ASN A 6 -52.25 8.06 -16.61
CA ASN A 6 -51.67 9.31 -16.13
C ASN A 6 -50.48 8.95 -15.22
N GLN A 7 -49.33 8.67 -15.82
CA GLN A 7 -48.08 8.54 -15.08
C GLN A 7 -47.18 9.67 -15.52
N GLU A 8 -47.15 10.75 -14.72
CA GLU A 8 -46.13 11.78 -14.83
C GLU A 8 -44.78 11.08 -14.89
N LEU A 9 -44.07 11.22 -16.01
CA LEU A 9 -42.72 10.70 -16.16
C LEU A 9 -41.86 11.37 -15.09
N GLU A 10 -41.57 10.63 -14.04
CA GLU A 10 -40.61 10.99 -13.00
C GLU A 10 -39.30 11.38 -13.70
N TYR A 11 -38.89 12.64 -13.52
CA TYR A 11 -37.68 13.17 -14.12
C TYR A 11 -36.47 12.39 -13.57
N VAL A 12 -35.95 11.47 -14.38
CA VAL A 12 -34.69 10.78 -14.11
C VAL A 12 -33.58 11.79 -14.39
N PRO A 13 -32.82 12.24 -13.39
CA PRO A 13 -31.70 13.14 -13.63
C PRO A 13 -30.70 12.46 -14.57
N GLU A 14 -30.22 13.19 -15.58
CA GLU A 14 -29.18 12.71 -16.48
C GLU A 14 -28.03 12.11 -15.65
N PRO A 15 -27.49 10.95 -16.06
CA PRO A 15 -26.43 10.30 -15.32
C PRO A 15 -25.27 11.27 -15.20
N ILE A 16 -25.00 11.71 -13.96
CA ILE A 16 -23.82 12.50 -13.60
C ILE A 16 -22.63 11.85 -14.31
N GLU A 17 -21.91 12.61 -15.13
CA GLU A 17 -20.72 12.10 -15.78
C GLU A 17 -19.74 11.62 -14.70
N VAL A 18 -19.82 10.32 -14.40
CA VAL A 18 -18.89 9.63 -13.52
C VAL A 18 -17.59 9.74 -14.26
N LEU A 19 -16.75 10.67 -13.76
CA LEU A 19 -15.43 11.00 -14.27
C LEU A 19 -14.79 9.69 -14.69
N ARG A 20 -14.76 9.45 -16.00
CA ARG A 20 -14.43 8.15 -16.57
C ARG A 20 -12.94 8.01 -16.34
N PHE A 21 -12.57 7.52 -15.15
CA PHE A 21 -11.19 7.36 -14.73
C PHE A 21 -10.57 6.40 -15.73
N LYS A 22 -9.95 6.96 -16.78
CA LYS A 22 -9.23 6.23 -17.80
C LYS A 22 -8.38 5.24 -17.05
N ASN A 23 -8.69 3.95 -17.25
CA ASN A 23 -8.20 2.82 -16.49
C ASN A 23 -6.70 2.66 -16.80
N ARG A 24 -5.88 3.62 -16.38
CA ARG A 24 -4.43 3.50 -16.34
C ARG A 24 -4.21 2.46 -15.26
N GLY A 25 -4.13 1.21 -15.68
CA GLY A 25 -4.23 0.04 -14.80
C GLY A 25 -3.55 0.26 -13.45
N LEU A 26 -4.22 -0.16 -12.38
CA LEU A 26 -3.85 0.08 -10.98
C LEU A 26 -2.50 -0.54 -10.58
N LEU A 27 -1.75 -1.12 -11.52
CA LEU A 27 -0.48 -1.80 -11.30
C LEU A 27 0.61 -1.28 -12.23
N ASN A 28 0.52 -0.02 -12.67
CA ASN A 28 1.58 0.62 -13.43
C ASN A 28 2.66 1.23 -12.50
N SER A 29 3.85 1.49 -13.04
CA SER A 29 4.99 2.05 -12.29
C SER A 29 4.69 3.39 -11.63
N ASN A 30 3.86 4.23 -12.27
CA ASN A 30 3.44 5.53 -11.75
C ASN A 30 2.47 5.35 -10.55
N TYR A 31 1.52 4.42 -10.64
CA TYR A 31 0.67 4.05 -9.50
C TYR A 31 1.53 3.53 -8.34
N LYS A 32 2.52 2.67 -8.62
CA LYS A 32 3.45 2.18 -7.60
C LYS A 32 4.22 3.31 -6.91
N SER A 33 4.70 4.31 -7.65
CA SER A 33 5.41 5.45 -7.06
C SER A 33 4.48 6.33 -6.22
N LEU A 34 3.26 6.61 -6.70
CA LEU A 34 2.26 7.38 -5.96
C LEU A 34 1.85 6.68 -4.67
N VAL A 35 1.59 5.37 -4.70
CA VAL A 35 1.25 4.60 -3.49
C VAL A 35 2.41 4.59 -2.51
N LYS A 36 3.66 4.39 -2.98
CA LYS A 36 4.84 4.43 -2.13
C LYS A 36 5.05 5.81 -1.49
N GLN A 37 4.82 6.88 -2.24
CA GLN A 37 4.91 8.25 -1.74
C GLN A 37 3.83 8.53 -0.68
N ASN A 38 2.57 8.18 -0.97
CA ASN A 38 1.46 8.31 -0.02
C ASN A 38 1.68 7.47 1.25
N PHE A 39 2.21 6.26 1.09
CA PHE A 39 2.58 5.39 2.19
C PHE A 39 3.64 6.03 3.08
N SER A 40 4.68 6.63 2.48
CA SER A 40 5.75 7.31 3.23
C SER A 40 5.30 8.61 3.91
N ARG A 41 4.32 9.31 3.31
CA ARG A 41 3.76 10.58 3.82
C ARG A 41 2.58 10.38 4.78
N SER A 42 2.06 9.16 4.91
CA SER A 42 0.98 8.80 5.83
C SER A 42 1.33 9.21 7.26
N LYS A 43 0.55 10.14 7.83
CA LYS A 43 0.77 10.63 9.19
C LYS A 43 0.63 9.47 10.19
N SER A 44 1.60 9.32 11.09
CA SER A 44 1.61 8.29 12.13
C SER A 44 0.51 8.43 13.19
N LYS A 45 -0.47 9.33 13.00
CA LYS A 45 -1.62 9.51 13.89
C LYS A 45 -2.72 8.48 13.65
N SER A 46 -2.71 7.78 12.51
CA SER A 46 -3.66 6.69 12.23
C SER A 46 -3.17 5.37 12.84
N ILE A 47 -4.07 4.63 13.47
CA ILE A 47 -3.82 3.28 14.03
C ILE A 47 -3.24 2.34 12.96
N PHE A 48 -3.74 2.42 11.73
CA PHE A 48 -3.22 1.62 10.61
C PHE A 48 -1.78 2.00 10.27
N GLY A 49 -1.47 3.30 10.24
CA GLY A 49 -0.11 3.79 9.99
C GLY A 49 0.89 3.36 11.07
N ILE A 50 0.48 3.38 12.35
CA ILE A 50 1.30 2.90 13.47
C ILE A 50 1.56 1.40 13.35
N ARG A 51 0.51 0.60 13.18
CA ARG A 51 0.61 -0.86 13.02
C ARG A 51 1.50 -1.24 11.85
N GLN A 52 1.32 -0.55 10.72
CA GLN A 52 2.08 -0.83 9.51
C GLN A 52 3.55 -0.44 9.64
N ARG A 53 3.88 0.65 10.35
CA ARG A 53 5.26 1.06 10.61
C ARG A 53 5.98 0.08 11.52
N LEU A 54 5.34 -0.37 12.59
CA LEU A 54 5.87 -1.43 13.47
C LEU A 54 6.18 -2.71 12.70
N LYS A 55 5.27 -3.10 11.80
CA LYS A 55 5.45 -4.26 10.92
C LYS A 55 6.65 -4.05 9.98
N SER A 56 6.73 -2.88 9.33
CA SER A 56 7.85 -2.55 8.45
C SER A 56 9.20 -2.52 9.18
N THR A 57 9.26 -2.02 10.41
CA THR A 57 10.51 -2.02 11.18
C THR A 57 10.92 -3.44 11.55
N GLN A 58 9.99 -4.29 11.97
CA GLN A 58 10.28 -5.69 12.32
C GLN A 58 10.84 -6.48 11.14
N PHE A 59 10.33 -6.29 9.93
CA PHE A 59 10.80 -6.99 8.73
C PHE A 59 12.02 -6.36 8.06
N ASN A 60 12.33 -5.08 8.36
CA ASN A 60 13.46 -4.36 7.75
C ASN A 60 14.68 -4.25 8.67
N THR A 61 14.56 -4.63 9.93
CA THR A 61 15.72 -4.70 10.83
C THR A 61 16.52 -5.96 10.57
N ILE A 62 17.56 -5.81 9.74
CA ILE A 62 18.67 -6.77 9.72
C ILE A 62 19.34 -6.70 11.09
N ASN A 63 19.48 -7.84 11.77
CA ASN A 63 20.17 -7.90 13.05
C ASN A 63 21.68 -7.79 12.79
N HIS A 64 22.17 -6.55 12.71
CA HIS A 64 23.58 -6.23 12.47
C HIS A 64 24.50 -6.90 13.50
N THR A 65 24.07 -6.97 14.76
CA THR A 65 24.82 -7.66 15.83
C THR A 65 24.99 -9.15 15.54
N ALA A 66 23.93 -9.82 15.07
CA ALA A 66 24.01 -11.24 14.71
C ALA A 66 24.93 -11.48 13.50
N VAL A 67 24.96 -10.56 12.53
CA VAL A 67 25.86 -10.63 11.37
C VAL A 67 27.32 -10.45 11.81
N ILE A 68 27.60 -9.44 12.64
CA ILE A 68 28.95 -9.19 13.17
C ILE A 68 29.44 -10.39 13.98
N LEU A 69 28.58 -10.98 14.83
CA LEU A 69 28.94 -12.15 15.62
C LEU A 69 29.33 -13.34 14.74
N LYS A 70 28.56 -13.62 13.69
CA LYS A 70 28.86 -14.70 12.73
C LYS A 70 30.20 -14.49 12.02
N ILE A 71 30.47 -13.27 11.57
CA ILE A 71 31.74 -12.92 10.90
C ILE A 71 32.91 -13.07 11.88
N SER A 72 32.74 -12.61 13.12
CA SER A 72 33.78 -12.68 14.15
C SER A 72 34.13 -14.13 14.50
N VAL A 73 33.13 -15.00 14.69
CA VAL A 73 33.35 -16.43 14.92
C VAL A 73 34.09 -17.07 13.75
N PHE A 74 33.69 -16.75 12.51
CA PHE A 74 34.36 -17.26 11.32
C PHE A 74 35.82 -16.81 11.24
N ALA A 75 36.12 -15.54 11.54
CA ALA A 75 37.47 -15.00 11.54
C ALA A 75 38.36 -15.68 12.58
N ILE A 76 37.86 -15.90 13.80
CA ILE A 76 38.59 -16.61 14.86
C ILE A 76 38.93 -18.03 14.42
N LEU A 77 37.95 -18.73 13.82
CA LEU A 77 38.12 -20.11 13.37
C LEU A 77 39.11 -20.20 12.20
N PHE A 78 39.11 -19.20 11.32
CA PHE A 78 40.08 -19.08 10.22
C PHE A 78 41.51 -18.89 10.74
N VAL A 79 41.72 -17.97 11.70
CA VAL A 79 43.03 -17.75 12.34
C VAL A 79 43.50 -18.94 13.16
N ALA A 80 42.58 -19.74 13.71
CA ALA A 80 42.94 -20.92 14.48
C ALA A 80 43.36 -22.11 13.60
N LEU A 81 42.88 -22.17 12.35
CA LEU A 81 43.14 -23.28 11.43
C LEU A 81 44.31 -23.02 10.47
N PHE A 82 44.60 -21.75 10.17
CA PHE A 82 45.67 -21.32 9.26
C PHE A 82 46.72 -20.52 10.02
#